data_AF-A0A0M2WNP5-F1
#
_entry.id   AF-A0A0M2WNP5-F1
#
_cell.length_a   1.000
_cell.length_b   1.000
_cell.length_c   1.000
_cell.angle_alpha   90.00
_cell.angle_beta   90.00
_cell.angle_gamma   90.00
#
_symmetry.space_group_name_H-M   'P 1'
#
loop_
_entity.id
_entity.type
_entity.pdbx_description
1 polymer ?
#
loop_
_entity_poly.entity_id
_entity_poly.type
_entity_poly.pdbx_seq_one_letter_code
_entity_poly.pdbx_strand_id
1 'polypeptide(L)'
;MPNDKEEVLPRNQSLPLFNPHVPDFICEIESNKVPPIDAQAEDWFLEARALEDPEIFVEDRDYKKIIDLTRQAAQRLHWKAMLNLASLYVEGRDPLNGEEEAVQLVEKAMRLGIPAAYDRMGTYYANSTGVTGDTTRAYAFWQKAAVMGNPQAMAFLGEKLRAGTDGAIPGYWANIPVAIKMMACALSQGYGPAAFNLHYLYAIPRAANGDEIGDRTPATKQRALNVLHEGVKFGCAECASALAIEFGSPFDLADMLAPYVDKARGERYAVLNRELGFNPNARFPNLDKVLPLPPADLPPWNGDRDTLLHEAKGVRPPPAIPQPSAASLLQKPYFLAADYALHPTGLHSDAPTAPFSAYWQPAQGQGLTEPARLFRKDEEFRHFSVLDADNKSRYGRVTWEQYLTIRHNHGAVEPRAARGLLREVARPEPWLSCACDQACPVSGVWQPWVAADHPLQAIVNQYWRQAWLSQGAPFPRPRRDWLLDLSDGDVMWHLMDASLPDLG
;
A
#
# COMPACT_ATOMS: atom_id res chain seq x y z
N MET A 1 1.44 51.87 -7.59
CA MET A 1 0.83 50.63 -8.12
C MET A 1 1.89 49.56 -8.07
N PRO A 2 1.81 48.57 -7.17
CA PRO A 2 2.71 47.43 -7.22
C PRO A 2 2.37 46.61 -8.46
N ASN A 3 3.40 46.07 -9.07
CA ASN A 3 3.36 45.35 -10.33
C ASN A 3 2.95 43.89 -10.03
N ASP A 4 1.64 43.64 -9.93
CA ASP A 4 1.08 42.29 -9.78
C ASP A 4 1.32 41.51 -11.08
N LYS A 5 2.50 40.90 -11.22
CA LYS A 5 2.62 39.71 -12.07
C LYS A 5 1.74 38.66 -11.38
N GLU A 6 0.56 38.37 -11.93
CA GLU A 6 -0.27 37.24 -11.51
C GLU A 6 0.63 36.01 -11.34
N GLU A 7 0.85 35.61 -10.10
CA GLU A 7 1.66 34.44 -9.79
C GLU A 7 0.92 33.23 -10.35
N VAL A 8 1.52 32.58 -11.36
CA VAL A 8 0.91 31.40 -11.99
C VAL A 8 0.71 30.34 -10.92
N LEU A 9 -0.56 29.98 -10.70
CA LEU A 9 -0.93 28.95 -9.74
C LEU A 9 -0.17 27.64 -10.02
N PRO A 10 0.29 26.89 -8.99
CA PRO A 10 1.02 25.65 -9.20
C PRO A 10 0.28 24.64 -10.08
N ARG A 11 -1.06 24.54 -9.96
CA ARG A 11 -1.88 23.72 -10.87
C ARG A 11 -1.71 24.12 -12.34
N ASN A 12 -1.48 25.41 -12.59
CA ASN A 12 -1.38 25.99 -13.92
C ASN A 12 0.04 26.09 -14.49
N GLN A 13 1.06 25.63 -13.76
CA GLN A 13 2.45 25.71 -14.21
C GLN A 13 2.67 24.96 -15.54
N SER A 14 3.62 25.45 -16.33
CA SER A 14 4.07 24.79 -17.56
C SER A 14 5.05 23.66 -17.20
N LEU A 15 4.69 22.42 -17.54
CA LEU A 15 5.52 21.23 -17.36
C LEU A 15 5.90 20.65 -18.72
N PRO A 16 7.10 20.04 -18.85
CA PRO A 16 7.43 19.24 -20.02
C PRO A 16 6.38 18.16 -20.23
N LEU A 17 6.00 17.94 -21.49
CA LEU A 17 5.11 16.84 -21.85
C LEU A 17 5.74 15.51 -21.41
N PHE A 18 4.87 14.54 -21.13
CA PHE A 18 5.32 13.20 -20.82
C PHE A 18 6.07 12.60 -22.00
N ASN A 19 7.27 12.11 -21.73
CA ASN A 19 8.14 11.45 -22.68
C ASN A 19 8.32 9.98 -22.27
N PRO A 20 7.59 9.03 -22.89
CA PRO A 20 7.70 7.62 -22.56
C PRO A 20 9.01 6.98 -23.04
N HIS A 21 9.77 7.62 -23.94
CA HIS A 21 10.96 7.07 -24.58
C HIS A 21 12.27 7.68 -24.04
N VAL A 22 12.28 8.06 -22.76
CA VAL A 22 13.53 8.45 -22.11
C VAL A 22 14.53 7.28 -22.16
N PRO A 23 15.82 7.55 -22.45
CA PRO A 23 16.83 6.49 -22.59
C PRO A 23 17.17 5.84 -21.25
N ASP A 24 16.95 6.55 -20.14
CA ASP A 24 17.18 6.06 -18.80
C ASP A 24 16.28 6.74 -17.77
N PHE A 25 16.18 6.12 -16.59
CA PHE A 25 15.54 6.67 -15.40
C PHE A 25 16.47 6.55 -14.19
N ILE A 26 16.66 7.67 -13.51
CA ILE A 26 17.46 7.77 -12.29
C ILE A 26 16.50 7.60 -11.10
N CYS A 27 16.79 6.61 -10.24
CA CYS A 27 16.02 6.39 -9.01
C CYS A 27 16.32 7.51 -8.01
N GLU A 28 15.34 8.40 -7.84
CA GLU A 28 15.35 9.44 -6.80
C GLU A 28 14.48 8.98 -5.62
N ILE A 29 14.90 9.30 -4.41
CA ILE A 29 14.20 8.91 -3.18
C ILE A 29 13.37 10.08 -2.67
N GLU A 30 12.05 9.90 -2.54
CA GLU A 30 11.10 10.95 -2.16
C GLU A 30 11.46 11.60 -0.82
N SER A 31 11.88 10.79 0.15
CA SER A 31 12.19 11.30 1.49
C SER A 31 13.35 12.28 1.53
N ASN A 32 14.23 12.29 0.52
CA ASN A 32 15.33 13.25 0.40
C ASN A 32 14.88 14.60 -0.18
N LYS A 33 13.65 14.68 -0.69
CA LYS A 33 13.11 15.87 -1.36
C LYS A 33 12.10 16.62 -0.51
N VAL A 34 11.54 15.97 0.50
CA VAL A 34 10.52 16.57 1.37
C VAL A 34 11.16 17.38 2.51
N PRO A 35 10.55 18.50 2.93
CA PRO A 35 11.02 19.26 4.08
C PRO A 35 10.87 18.45 5.38
N PRO A 36 11.66 18.80 6.41
CA PRO A 36 11.54 18.18 7.72
C PRO A 36 10.13 18.38 8.29
N ILE A 37 9.63 17.37 9.00
CA ILE A 37 8.32 17.41 9.63
C ILE A 37 8.47 17.90 11.07
N ASP A 38 7.60 18.82 11.47
CA ASP A 38 7.49 19.24 12.86
C ASP A 38 6.98 18.10 13.75
N ALA A 39 7.69 17.79 14.84
CA ALA A 39 7.39 16.63 15.68
C ALA A 39 5.97 16.67 16.24
N GLN A 40 5.50 17.83 16.72
CA GLN A 40 4.13 17.97 17.22
C GLN A 40 3.08 17.76 16.12
N ALA A 41 3.38 18.20 14.90
CA ALA A 41 2.52 18.00 13.74
C ALA A 41 2.47 16.52 13.30
N GLU A 42 3.60 15.79 13.36
CA GLU A 42 3.61 14.34 13.14
C GLU A 42 2.79 13.63 14.22
N ASP A 43 2.89 14.00 15.50
CA ASP A 43 2.09 13.41 16.58
C ASP A 43 0.58 13.55 16.33
N TRP A 44 0.11 14.76 15.99
CA TRP A 44 -1.30 14.98 15.65
C TRP A 44 -1.72 14.19 14.42
N PHE A 45 -0.87 14.14 13.40
CA PHE A 45 -1.16 13.35 12.20
C PHE A 45 -1.25 11.86 12.52
N LEU A 46 -0.33 11.32 13.32
CA LEU A 46 -0.33 9.93 13.75
C LEU A 46 -1.57 9.58 14.59
N GLU A 47 -1.98 10.48 15.49
CA GLU A 47 -3.24 10.32 16.25
C GLU A 47 -4.45 10.30 15.31
N ALA A 48 -4.52 11.23 14.35
CA ALA A 48 -5.58 11.23 13.35
C ALA A 48 -5.60 9.93 12.53
N ARG A 49 -4.43 9.45 12.09
CA ARG A 49 -4.29 8.20 11.35
C ARG A 49 -4.71 6.97 12.16
N ALA A 50 -4.46 6.96 13.46
CA ALA A 50 -4.92 5.89 14.35
C ALA A 50 -6.45 5.89 14.50
N LEU A 51 -7.09 7.06 14.54
CA LEU A 51 -8.55 7.18 14.57
C LEU A 51 -9.19 6.80 13.22
N GLU A 52 -8.43 6.83 12.13
CA GLU A 52 -8.85 6.41 10.79
C GLU A 52 -8.60 4.91 10.51
N ASP A 53 -8.27 4.09 11.51
CA ASP A 53 -7.99 2.67 11.32
C ASP A 53 -9.18 1.95 10.66
N PRO A 54 -8.97 1.18 9.56
CA PRO A 54 -10.03 0.38 8.93
C PRO A 54 -10.77 -0.57 9.89
N GLU A 55 -10.14 -0.99 10.99
CA GLU A 55 -10.78 -1.82 12.02
C GLU A 55 -11.74 -1.03 12.95
N ILE A 56 -11.66 0.30 12.98
CA ILE A 56 -12.61 1.16 13.71
C ILE A 56 -13.84 1.40 12.83
N PHE A 57 -15.03 1.06 13.36
CA PHE A 57 -16.32 1.33 12.73
C PHE A 57 -16.43 2.80 12.32
N VAL A 58 -16.94 3.07 11.11
CA VAL A 58 -17.05 4.43 10.55
C VAL A 58 -17.85 5.37 11.47
N GLU A 59 -18.89 4.87 12.13
CA GLU A 59 -19.71 5.61 13.10
C GLU A 59 -18.98 5.89 14.43
N ASP A 60 -18.00 5.06 14.78
CA ASP A 60 -17.16 5.22 15.98
C ASP A 60 -15.96 6.14 15.72
N ARG A 61 -15.69 6.46 14.44
CA ARG A 61 -14.64 7.42 14.08
C ARG A 61 -15.10 8.83 14.41
N ASP A 62 -14.38 9.47 15.30
CA ASP A 62 -14.54 10.89 15.56
C ASP A 62 -13.94 11.70 14.39
N TYR A 63 -14.70 11.80 13.29
CA TYR A 63 -14.29 12.53 12.09
C TYR A 63 -13.99 14.00 12.38
N LYS A 64 -14.69 14.60 13.34
CA LYS A 64 -14.40 15.97 13.77
C LYS A 64 -12.99 16.04 14.34
N LYS A 65 -12.65 15.15 15.27
CA LYS A 65 -11.30 15.06 15.85
C LYS A 65 -10.24 14.71 14.80
N ILE A 66 -10.51 13.76 13.91
CA ILE A 66 -9.61 13.40 12.79
C ILE A 66 -9.30 14.63 11.94
N ILE A 67 -10.33 15.37 11.52
CA ILE A 67 -10.19 16.58 10.70
C ILE A 67 -9.45 17.68 11.47
N ASP A 68 -9.79 17.91 12.74
CA ASP A 68 -9.16 18.95 13.56
C ASP A 68 -7.68 18.66 13.77
N LEU A 69 -7.31 17.42 14.13
CA LEU A 69 -5.91 16.99 14.26
C LEU A 69 -5.15 17.09 12.93
N THR A 70 -5.76 16.60 11.83
CA THR A 70 -5.15 16.67 10.50
C THR A 70 -4.96 18.13 10.07
N ARG A 71 -5.91 19.01 10.37
CA ARG A 71 -5.83 20.45 10.07
C ARG A 71 -4.75 21.13 10.89
N GLN A 72 -4.64 20.82 12.19
CA GLN A 72 -3.56 21.33 13.05
C GLN A 72 -2.19 20.92 12.52
N ALA A 73 -2.02 19.66 12.12
CA ALA A 73 -0.78 19.19 11.48
C ALA A 73 -0.51 19.92 10.14
N ALA A 74 -1.51 20.04 9.26
CA ALA A 74 -1.38 20.71 7.97
C ALA A 74 -1.06 22.22 8.10
N GLN A 75 -1.55 22.89 9.14
CA GLN A 75 -1.22 24.29 9.45
C GLN A 75 0.26 24.45 9.80
N ARG A 76 0.86 23.43 10.43
CA ARG A 76 2.31 23.34 10.73
C ARG A 76 3.14 22.75 9.57
N LEU A 77 2.64 22.87 8.36
CA LEU A 77 3.30 22.44 7.13
C LEU A 77 3.52 20.92 6.99
N HIS A 78 2.82 20.10 7.78
CA HIS A 78 2.89 18.65 7.66
C HIS A 78 2.29 18.17 6.34
N TRP A 79 3.15 17.84 5.37
CA TRP A 79 2.72 17.63 3.99
C TRP A 79 1.79 16.42 3.81
N LYS A 80 1.99 15.32 4.55
CA LYS A 80 1.07 14.17 4.49
C LYS A 80 -0.31 14.54 5.03
N ALA A 81 -0.36 15.46 6.00
CA ALA A 81 -1.60 15.92 6.59
C ALA A 81 -2.32 16.86 5.63
N MET A 82 -1.60 17.71 4.87
CA MET A 82 -2.20 18.49 3.78
C MET A 82 -2.85 17.58 2.74
N LEU A 83 -2.14 16.53 2.29
CA LEU A 83 -2.67 15.60 1.29
C LEU A 83 -3.82 14.73 1.85
N ASN A 84 -3.77 14.34 3.13
CA ASN A 84 -4.86 13.64 3.79
C ASN A 84 -6.09 14.53 3.94
N LEU A 85 -5.90 15.78 4.38
CA LEU A 85 -6.98 16.77 4.51
C LEU A 85 -7.62 17.08 3.15
N ALA A 86 -6.80 17.19 2.10
CA ALA A 86 -7.31 17.33 0.74
C ALA A 86 -8.18 16.12 0.33
N SER A 87 -7.83 14.89 0.72
CA SER A 87 -8.71 13.72 0.52
C SER A 87 -10.01 13.84 1.30
N LEU A 88 -9.93 14.23 2.58
CA LEU A 88 -11.12 14.40 3.42
C LEU A 88 -12.09 15.45 2.84
N TYR A 89 -11.58 16.50 2.20
CA TYR A 89 -12.40 17.53 1.54
C TYR A 89 -13.07 17.00 0.28
N VAL A 90 -12.32 16.33 -0.59
CA VAL A 90 -12.88 15.70 -1.80
C VAL A 90 -13.89 14.61 -1.47
N GLU A 91 -13.66 13.85 -0.40
CA GLU A 91 -14.58 12.82 0.10
C GLU A 91 -15.81 13.40 0.82
N GLY A 92 -15.91 14.73 0.97
CA GLY A 92 -17.03 15.40 1.65
C GLY A 92 -17.10 15.12 3.16
N ARG A 93 -15.98 14.72 3.77
CA ARG A 93 -15.90 14.44 5.22
C ARG A 93 -15.89 15.72 6.06
N ASP A 94 -15.44 16.82 5.48
CA ASP A 94 -15.57 18.17 6.05
C ASP A 94 -16.64 18.95 5.27
N PRO A 95 -17.82 19.23 5.86
CA PRO A 95 -18.91 19.89 5.14
C PRO A 95 -18.64 21.38 4.83
N LEU A 96 -17.56 21.96 5.37
CA LEU A 96 -17.19 23.36 5.14
C LEU A 96 -16.21 23.55 3.98
N ASN A 97 -15.64 22.48 3.43
CA ASN A 97 -14.60 22.53 2.41
C ASN A 97 -14.91 21.53 1.29
N GLY A 98 -14.52 21.84 0.05
CA GLY A 98 -14.77 21.01 -1.12
C GLY A 98 -13.52 20.81 -1.99
N GLU A 99 -13.75 20.51 -3.27
CA GLU A 99 -12.68 20.17 -4.21
C GLU A 99 -11.70 21.33 -4.45
N GLU A 100 -12.16 22.57 -4.51
CA GLU A 100 -11.27 23.73 -4.72
C GLU A 100 -10.32 23.91 -3.53
N GLU A 101 -10.80 23.80 -2.30
CA GLU A 101 -9.96 23.85 -1.09
C GLU A 101 -8.98 22.67 -1.06
N ALA A 102 -9.38 21.51 -1.56
CA ALA A 102 -8.49 20.37 -1.72
C ALA A 102 -7.38 20.64 -2.75
N VAL A 103 -7.70 21.27 -3.88
CA VAL A 103 -6.70 21.68 -4.88
C VAL A 103 -5.74 22.69 -4.25
N GLN A 104 -6.23 23.67 -3.50
CA GLN A 104 -5.37 24.67 -2.82
C GLN A 104 -4.40 24.05 -1.81
N LEU A 105 -4.84 23.02 -1.07
CA LEU A 105 -3.96 22.25 -0.18
C LEU A 105 -2.86 21.51 -0.95
N VAL A 106 -3.20 20.90 -2.09
CA VAL A 106 -2.22 20.24 -2.97
C VAL A 106 -1.24 21.26 -3.55
N GLU A 107 -1.71 22.42 -3.98
CA GLU A 107 -0.84 23.51 -4.46
C GLU A 107 0.08 24.03 -3.38
N LYS A 108 -0.38 24.14 -2.13
CA LYS A 108 0.47 24.49 -0.99
C LYS A 108 1.59 23.46 -0.81
N ALA A 109 1.28 22.17 -0.89
CA ALA A 109 2.29 21.10 -0.85
C ALA A 109 3.23 21.13 -2.07
N MET A 110 2.75 21.47 -3.27
CA MET A 110 3.61 21.65 -4.44
C MET A 110 4.60 22.81 -4.27
N ARG A 111 4.17 23.94 -3.67
CA ARG A 111 5.07 25.06 -3.35
C ARG A 111 6.16 24.68 -2.34
N LEU A 112 5.93 23.66 -1.52
CA LEU A 112 6.91 23.07 -0.61
C LEU A 112 7.81 22.02 -1.31
N GLY A 113 7.63 21.79 -2.61
CA GLY A 113 8.41 20.81 -3.38
C GLY A 113 8.05 19.35 -3.12
N ILE A 114 6.86 19.06 -2.58
CA ILE A 114 6.44 17.71 -2.19
C ILE A 114 6.15 16.85 -3.44
N PRO A 115 6.90 15.77 -3.71
CA PRO A 115 6.70 14.94 -4.90
C PRO A 115 5.28 14.35 -4.99
N ALA A 116 4.76 13.80 -3.88
CA ALA A 116 3.40 13.28 -3.78
C ALA A 116 2.29 14.32 -4.09
N ALA A 117 2.55 15.62 -3.98
CA ALA A 117 1.58 16.64 -4.35
C ALA A 117 1.44 16.78 -5.87
N TYR A 118 2.53 16.59 -6.63
CA TYR A 118 2.49 16.56 -8.09
C TYR A 118 1.76 15.30 -8.58
N ASP A 119 1.96 14.15 -7.93
CA ASP A 119 1.18 12.93 -8.21
C ASP A 119 -0.32 13.17 -7.99
N ARG A 120 -0.67 13.79 -6.85
CA ARG A 120 -2.04 14.13 -6.50
C ARG A 120 -2.68 15.07 -7.52
N MET A 121 -1.96 16.10 -7.95
CA MET A 121 -2.42 17.02 -8.99
C MET A 121 -2.63 16.31 -10.34
N GLY A 122 -1.76 15.35 -10.69
CA GLY A 122 -1.94 14.49 -11.86
C GLY A 122 -3.25 13.71 -11.80
N THR A 123 -3.57 13.14 -10.64
CA THR A 123 -4.86 12.47 -10.38
C THR A 123 -6.04 13.44 -10.48
N TYR A 124 -5.92 14.66 -9.96
CA TYR A 124 -6.99 15.66 -10.07
C TYR A 124 -7.28 16.05 -11.52
N TYR A 125 -6.25 16.24 -12.35
CA TYR A 125 -6.42 16.45 -13.79
C TYR A 125 -7.01 15.24 -14.52
N ALA A 126 -6.67 14.02 -14.11
CA ALA A 126 -7.23 12.82 -14.73
C ALA A 126 -8.71 12.63 -14.40
N ASN A 127 -9.12 12.98 -13.18
CA ASN A 127 -10.47 12.74 -12.66
C ASN A 127 -11.37 13.99 -12.68
N SER A 128 -10.87 15.13 -13.18
CA SER A 128 -11.56 16.43 -13.13
C SER A 128 -11.93 16.90 -11.72
N THR A 129 -11.08 16.64 -10.72
CA THR A 129 -11.33 17.00 -9.32
C THR A 129 -10.89 18.44 -9.05
N GLY A 130 -11.84 19.36 -8.89
CA GLY A 130 -11.56 20.79 -8.67
C GLY A 130 -10.80 21.48 -9.81
N VAL A 131 -10.56 20.80 -10.93
CA VAL A 131 -9.88 21.31 -12.13
C VAL A 131 -10.55 20.74 -13.38
N THR A 132 -10.51 21.48 -14.49
CA THR A 132 -10.92 20.94 -15.80
C THR A 132 -9.99 19.80 -16.19
N GLY A 133 -10.56 18.61 -16.43
CA GLY A 133 -9.78 17.43 -16.74
C GLY A 133 -8.91 17.59 -17.99
N ASP A 134 -7.68 17.11 -17.90
CA ASP A 134 -6.70 17.14 -18.99
C ASP A 134 -5.69 16.00 -18.81
N THR A 135 -5.83 14.96 -19.62
CA THR A 135 -4.97 13.77 -19.54
C THR A 135 -3.51 14.09 -19.88
N THR A 136 -3.26 15.04 -20.78
CA THR A 136 -1.89 15.44 -21.16
C THR A 136 -1.20 16.10 -19.98
N ARG A 137 -1.90 16.99 -19.27
CA ARG A 137 -1.38 17.59 -18.03
C ARG A 137 -1.21 16.55 -16.93
N ALA A 138 -2.16 15.64 -16.77
CA ALA A 138 -2.06 14.57 -15.78
C ALA A 138 -0.75 13.78 -15.91
N TYR A 139 -0.40 13.35 -17.12
CA TYR A 139 0.86 12.65 -17.40
C TYR A 139 2.10 13.53 -17.18
N ALA A 140 2.05 14.82 -17.50
CA ALA A 140 3.16 15.73 -17.20
C ALA A 140 3.38 15.89 -15.68
N PHE A 141 2.30 15.94 -14.89
CA PHE A 141 2.35 15.99 -13.43
C PHE A 141 2.88 14.70 -12.81
N TRP A 142 2.41 13.53 -13.26
CA TRP A 142 2.96 12.24 -12.81
C TRP A 142 4.43 12.07 -13.21
N GLN A 143 4.83 12.51 -14.41
CA GLN A 143 6.25 12.50 -14.80
C GLN A 143 7.09 13.35 -13.85
N LYS A 144 6.62 14.56 -13.53
CA LYS A 144 7.30 15.44 -12.59
C LYS A 144 7.43 14.79 -11.20
N ALA A 145 6.36 14.16 -10.71
CA ALA A 145 6.37 13.42 -9.44
C ALA A 145 7.37 12.26 -9.44
N ALA A 146 7.37 11.44 -10.50
CA ALA A 146 8.28 10.29 -10.64
C ALA A 146 9.76 10.72 -10.72
N VAL A 147 10.07 11.78 -11.47
CA VAL A 147 11.43 12.37 -11.52
C VAL A 147 11.85 12.93 -10.16
N MET A 148 10.90 13.36 -9.34
CA MET A 148 11.15 13.80 -7.96
C MET A 148 11.15 12.64 -6.94
N GLY A 149 11.04 11.40 -7.40
CA GLY A 149 11.16 10.21 -6.58
C GLY A 149 9.86 9.69 -5.96
N ASN A 150 8.69 10.23 -6.32
CA ASN A 150 7.41 9.75 -5.79
C ASN A 150 7.18 8.27 -6.20
N PRO A 151 7.08 7.32 -5.26
CA PRO A 151 7.05 5.90 -5.58
C PRO A 151 5.76 5.47 -6.29
N GLN A 152 4.63 6.12 -6.04
CA GLN A 152 3.36 5.80 -6.69
C GLN A 152 3.36 6.23 -8.15
N ALA A 153 3.81 7.45 -8.45
CA ALA A 153 3.96 7.92 -9.82
C ALA A 153 4.98 7.08 -10.60
N MET A 154 6.09 6.67 -9.98
CA MET A 154 7.04 5.74 -10.59
C MET A 154 6.39 4.39 -10.92
N ALA A 155 5.66 3.80 -9.98
CA ALA A 155 4.98 2.52 -10.22
C ALA A 155 3.92 2.63 -11.32
N PHE A 156 3.11 3.70 -11.29
CA PHE A 156 2.09 3.98 -12.28
C PHE A 156 2.70 4.14 -13.69
N LEU A 157 3.70 5.01 -13.84
CA LEU A 157 4.34 5.21 -15.14
C LEU A 157 5.11 3.97 -15.57
N GLY A 158 5.79 3.28 -14.65
CA GLY A 158 6.46 2.01 -14.94
C GLY A 158 5.50 0.96 -15.49
N GLU A 159 4.29 0.87 -14.95
CA GLU A 159 3.24 0.03 -15.52
C GLU A 159 2.88 0.47 -16.95
N LYS A 160 2.72 1.77 -17.20
CA LYS A 160 2.42 2.29 -18.55
C LYS A 160 3.53 2.06 -19.57
N LEU A 161 4.76 1.86 -19.13
CA LEU A 161 5.94 1.66 -19.98
C LEU A 161 6.25 0.18 -20.28
N ARG A 162 5.41 -0.76 -19.84
CA ARG A 162 5.67 -2.20 -19.97
C ARG A 162 5.24 -2.83 -21.30
N ALA A 163 4.70 -2.06 -22.25
CA ALA A 163 4.28 -2.62 -23.52
C ALA A 163 5.49 -3.10 -24.33
N GLY A 164 5.31 -4.12 -25.18
CA GLY A 164 6.35 -4.49 -26.14
C GLY A 164 6.43 -3.51 -27.31
N THR A 165 5.27 -3.00 -27.75
CA THR A 165 5.17 -2.02 -28.83
C THR A 165 4.24 -0.89 -28.43
N ASP A 166 4.50 0.32 -28.93
CA ASP A 166 3.67 1.48 -28.64
C ASP A 166 2.24 1.30 -29.14
N GLY A 167 1.28 1.66 -28.29
CA GLY A 167 -0.14 1.63 -28.64
C GLY A 167 -0.75 0.23 -28.75
N ALA A 168 0.01 -0.85 -28.49
CA ALA A 168 -0.55 -2.21 -28.42
C ALA A 168 -1.63 -2.33 -27.34
N ILE A 169 -1.48 -1.55 -26.26
CA ILE A 169 -2.49 -1.34 -25.24
C ILE A 169 -2.74 0.17 -25.18
N PRO A 170 -3.98 0.66 -25.32
CA PRO A 170 -4.28 2.08 -25.26
C PRO A 170 -3.75 2.73 -23.96
N GLY A 171 -2.96 3.78 -24.09
CA GLY A 171 -2.32 4.47 -22.96
C GLY A 171 -1.07 3.79 -22.41
N TYR A 172 -0.44 2.88 -23.17
CA TYR A 172 0.84 2.25 -22.84
C TYR A 172 1.86 2.46 -23.96
N TRP A 173 3.13 2.42 -23.57
CA TRP A 173 4.29 2.63 -24.43
C TRP A 173 5.36 1.59 -24.18
N ALA A 174 6.24 1.40 -25.17
CA ALA A 174 7.36 0.49 -25.11
C ALA A 174 8.58 1.16 -24.49
N ASN A 175 8.84 0.85 -23.21
CA ASN A 175 10.10 1.18 -22.53
C ASN A 175 10.34 0.27 -21.30
N ILE A 176 10.39 -1.04 -21.52
CA ILE A 176 10.53 -2.04 -20.45
C ILE A 176 11.77 -1.82 -19.56
N PRO A 177 12.97 -1.45 -20.08
CA PRO A 177 14.12 -1.18 -19.22
C PRO A 177 13.87 -0.07 -18.20
N VAL A 178 13.22 1.02 -18.61
CA VAL A 178 12.83 2.12 -17.71
C VAL A 178 11.70 1.69 -16.77
N ALA A 179 10.73 0.92 -17.27
CA ALA A 179 9.65 0.36 -16.45
C ALA A 179 10.19 -0.44 -15.25
N ILE A 180 11.18 -1.31 -15.50
CA ILE A 180 11.85 -2.10 -14.46
C ILE A 180 12.51 -1.18 -13.43
N LYS A 181 13.25 -0.15 -13.87
CA LYS A 181 13.94 0.78 -12.97
C LYS A 181 12.97 1.57 -12.09
N MET A 182 11.89 2.10 -12.69
CA MET A 182 10.85 2.84 -11.95
C MET A 182 10.16 1.96 -10.91
N MET A 183 9.71 0.76 -11.29
CA MET A 183 9.01 -0.14 -10.35
C MET A 183 9.94 -0.69 -9.26
N ALA A 184 11.20 -1.00 -9.58
CA ALA A 184 12.19 -1.42 -8.58
C ALA A 184 12.48 -0.29 -7.57
N CYS A 185 12.60 0.95 -8.04
CA CYS A 185 12.78 2.13 -7.18
C CYS A 185 11.55 2.42 -6.31
N ALA A 186 10.34 2.21 -6.83
CA ALA A 186 9.11 2.32 -6.05
C ALA A 186 9.03 1.24 -4.95
N LEU A 187 9.34 -0.01 -5.30
CA LEU A 187 9.35 -1.13 -4.36
C LEU A 187 10.41 -0.93 -3.26
N SER A 188 11.59 -0.43 -3.61
CA SER A 188 12.67 -0.16 -2.65
C SER A 188 12.33 0.95 -1.65
N GLN A 189 11.39 1.84 -1.99
CA GLN A 189 10.83 2.84 -1.07
C GLN A 189 9.62 2.32 -0.26
N GLY A 190 9.27 1.03 -0.41
CA GLY A 190 8.20 0.39 0.34
C GLY A 190 6.82 0.43 -0.33
N TYR A 191 6.74 0.79 -1.62
CA TYR A 191 5.48 0.72 -2.37
C TYR A 191 5.25 -0.70 -2.91
N GLY A 192 4.63 -1.55 -2.09
CA GLY A 192 4.35 -2.96 -2.39
C GLY A 192 3.67 -3.24 -3.74
N PRO A 193 2.65 -2.49 -4.18
CA PRO A 193 1.95 -2.78 -5.44
C PRO A 193 2.87 -2.81 -6.69
N ALA A 194 4.01 -2.11 -6.68
CA ALA A 194 4.98 -2.18 -7.77
C ALA A 194 5.55 -3.60 -7.99
N ALA A 195 5.61 -4.43 -6.94
CA ALA A 195 6.09 -5.80 -7.02
C ALA A 195 5.27 -6.68 -7.98
N PHE A 196 3.95 -6.46 -8.07
CA PHE A 196 3.09 -7.30 -8.89
C PHE A 196 3.40 -7.17 -10.38
N ASN A 197 3.67 -5.98 -10.90
CA ASN A 197 4.08 -5.86 -12.31
C ASN A 197 5.57 -6.20 -12.50
N LEU A 198 6.41 -5.89 -11.50
CA LEU A 198 7.84 -6.16 -11.56
C LEU A 198 8.17 -7.66 -11.62
N HIS A 199 7.42 -8.52 -10.92
CA HIS A 199 7.72 -9.96 -10.89
C HIS A 199 7.60 -10.60 -12.28
N TYR A 200 6.63 -10.19 -13.11
CA TYR A 200 6.49 -10.68 -14.48
C TYR A 200 7.72 -10.35 -15.32
N LEU A 201 8.25 -9.13 -15.19
CA LEU A 201 9.43 -8.67 -15.92
C LEU A 201 10.73 -9.33 -15.41
N TYR A 202 10.76 -9.79 -14.16
CA TYR A 202 11.89 -10.54 -13.61
C TYR A 202 11.81 -12.04 -13.88
N ALA A 203 10.62 -12.60 -14.00
CA ALA A 203 10.44 -14.01 -14.32
C ALA A 203 10.97 -14.34 -15.73
N ILE A 204 10.66 -13.47 -16.70
CA ILE A 204 11.01 -13.65 -18.10
C ILE A 204 11.78 -12.39 -18.57
N PRO A 205 13.10 -12.50 -18.83
CA PRO A 205 13.88 -11.39 -19.36
C PRO A 205 13.34 -10.91 -20.71
N ARG A 206 13.09 -9.61 -20.84
CA ARG A 206 12.56 -8.98 -22.06
C ARG A 206 13.47 -7.87 -22.58
N ALA A 207 13.57 -7.75 -23.90
CA ALA A 207 14.14 -6.60 -24.56
C ALA A 207 13.21 -5.37 -24.47
N ALA A 208 13.71 -4.21 -24.90
CA ALA A 208 12.94 -2.97 -24.90
C ALA A 208 11.66 -3.03 -25.74
N ASN A 209 11.65 -3.86 -26.79
CA ASN A 209 10.50 -4.12 -27.66
C ASN A 209 9.58 -5.24 -27.15
N GLY A 210 9.78 -5.73 -25.92
CA GLY A 210 8.94 -6.77 -25.31
C GLY A 210 9.27 -8.21 -25.70
N ASP A 211 10.13 -8.40 -26.70
CA ASP A 211 10.59 -9.74 -27.09
C ASP A 211 11.30 -10.41 -25.92
N GLU A 212 11.00 -11.69 -25.73
CA GLU A 212 11.68 -12.51 -24.73
C GLU A 212 13.11 -12.77 -25.22
N ILE A 213 14.09 -12.36 -24.42
CA ILE A 213 15.52 -12.47 -24.76
C ILE A 213 16.27 -13.46 -23.87
N GLY A 214 15.53 -14.21 -23.07
CA GLY A 214 16.08 -15.26 -22.23
C GLY A 214 14.99 -16.15 -21.68
N ASP A 215 15.40 -17.37 -21.36
CA ASP A 215 14.49 -18.35 -20.78
C ASP A 215 14.19 -18.02 -19.32
N ARG A 216 13.05 -18.53 -18.86
CA ARG A 216 12.70 -18.55 -17.45
C ARG A 216 13.56 -19.61 -16.73
N THR A 217 14.61 -19.15 -16.07
CA THR A 217 15.57 -20.00 -15.33
C THR A 217 15.17 -20.14 -13.85
N PRO A 218 15.72 -21.12 -13.10
CA PRO A 218 15.54 -21.17 -11.65
C PRO A 218 15.89 -19.86 -10.93
N ALA A 219 16.90 -19.13 -11.41
CA ALA A 219 17.30 -17.85 -10.85
C ALA A 219 16.27 -16.74 -11.09
N THR A 220 15.70 -16.65 -12.31
CA THR A 220 14.66 -15.66 -12.62
C THR A 220 13.35 -15.97 -11.90
N LYS A 221 12.98 -17.25 -11.81
CA LYS A 221 11.85 -17.73 -10.99
C LYS A 221 12.00 -17.35 -9.52
N GLN A 222 13.16 -17.65 -8.92
CA GLN A 222 13.44 -17.29 -7.53
C GLN A 222 13.39 -15.77 -7.31
N ARG A 223 13.95 -14.99 -8.24
CA ARG A 223 13.91 -13.52 -8.16
C ARG A 223 12.47 -12.99 -8.20
N ALA A 224 11.63 -13.54 -9.08
CA ALA A 224 10.22 -13.17 -9.17
C ALA A 224 9.43 -13.56 -7.89
N LEU A 225 9.67 -14.74 -7.33
CA LEU A 225 9.09 -15.14 -6.03
C LEU A 225 9.50 -14.18 -4.91
N ASN A 226 10.78 -13.82 -4.84
CA ASN A 226 11.29 -12.89 -3.83
C ASN A 226 10.62 -11.52 -3.97
N VAL A 227 10.47 -11.00 -5.19
CA VAL A 227 9.78 -9.72 -5.43
C VAL A 227 8.32 -9.78 -4.99
N LEU A 228 7.59 -10.85 -5.34
CA LEU A 228 6.21 -11.01 -4.87
C LEU A 228 6.15 -11.04 -3.34
N HIS A 229 7.03 -11.81 -2.70
CA HIS A 229 7.07 -11.96 -1.25
C HIS A 229 7.37 -10.64 -0.53
N GLU A 230 8.37 -9.87 -0.99
CA GLU A 230 8.64 -8.51 -0.52
C GLU A 230 7.44 -7.57 -0.77
N GLY A 231 6.77 -7.71 -1.92
CA GLY A 231 5.52 -7.03 -2.20
C GLY A 231 4.47 -7.26 -1.12
N VAL A 232 4.30 -8.51 -0.65
CA VAL A 232 3.37 -8.85 0.44
C VAL A 232 3.78 -8.17 1.75
N LYS A 233 5.07 -8.14 2.11
CA LYS A 233 5.56 -7.42 3.30
C LYS A 233 5.16 -5.95 3.26
N PHE A 234 5.20 -5.33 2.08
CA PHE A 234 4.82 -3.95 1.82
C PHE A 234 3.35 -3.71 1.46
N GLY A 235 2.51 -4.73 1.60
CA GLY A 235 1.06 -4.58 1.50
C GLY A 235 0.43 -4.82 0.13
N CYS A 236 1.09 -5.55 -0.77
CA CYS A 236 0.56 -5.91 -2.08
C CYS A 236 -0.42 -7.11 -1.99
N ALA A 237 -1.73 -6.85 -2.08
CA ALA A 237 -2.76 -7.89 -2.05
C ALA A 237 -2.65 -8.83 -3.26
N GLU A 238 -2.45 -8.27 -4.45
CA GLU A 238 -2.30 -9.02 -5.71
C GLU A 238 -1.08 -9.94 -5.66
N CYS A 239 -0.01 -9.53 -4.99
CA CYS A 239 1.17 -10.35 -4.80
C CYS A 239 0.87 -11.55 -3.89
N ALA A 240 0.12 -11.35 -2.82
CA ALA A 240 -0.30 -12.43 -1.93
C ALA A 240 -1.26 -13.39 -2.64
N SER A 241 -2.18 -12.85 -3.46
CA SER A 241 -3.06 -13.66 -4.32
C SER A 241 -2.27 -14.52 -5.32
N ALA A 242 -1.29 -13.91 -6.01
CA ALA A 242 -0.43 -14.62 -6.95
C ALA A 242 0.33 -15.75 -6.25
N LEU A 243 0.94 -15.49 -5.09
CA LEU A 243 1.65 -16.51 -4.32
C LEU A 243 0.73 -17.61 -3.77
N ALA A 244 -0.51 -17.27 -3.39
CA ALA A 244 -1.50 -18.24 -2.96
C ALA A 244 -1.85 -19.24 -4.07
N ILE A 245 -2.05 -18.73 -5.29
CA ILE A 245 -2.30 -19.55 -6.48
C ILE A 245 -1.06 -20.38 -6.83
N GLU A 246 0.09 -19.73 -6.91
CA GLU A 246 1.36 -20.33 -7.31
C GLU A 246 1.75 -21.53 -6.45
N PHE A 247 1.63 -21.41 -5.12
CA PHE A 247 1.92 -22.52 -4.21
C PHE A 247 0.76 -23.51 -4.08
N GLY A 248 -0.50 -23.05 -4.14
CA GLY A 248 -1.66 -23.89 -3.86
C GLY A 248 -2.16 -24.71 -5.05
N SER A 249 -2.43 -24.03 -6.16
CA SER A 249 -3.06 -24.57 -7.37
C SER A 249 -2.58 -23.81 -8.62
N PRO A 250 -1.29 -23.94 -8.99
CA PRO A 250 -0.72 -23.22 -10.12
C PRO A 250 -1.37 -23.65 -11.44
N PHE A 251 -1.47 -22.70 -12.37
CA PHE A 251 -2.10 -22.94 -13.68
C PHE A 251 -1.26 -23.83 -14.60
N ASP A 252 0.07 -23.77 -14.48
CA ASP A 252 1.01 -24.57 -15.25
C ASP A 252 2.02 -25.24 -14.31
N LEU A 253 1.83 -26.55 -14.08
CA LEU A 253 2.71 -27.36 -13.23
C LEU A 253 4.11 -27.55 -13.83
N ALA A 254 4.25 -27.44 -15.16
CA ALA A 254 5.54 -27.59 -15.83
C ALA A 254 6.38 -26.30 -15.73
N ASP A 255 5.73 -25.13 -15.64
CA ASP A 255 6.39 -23.83 -15.56
C ASP A 255 5.95 -22.95 -14.38
N MET A 256 5.94 -23.53 -13.19
CA MET A 256 5.73 -22.82 -11.92
C MET A 256 6.89 -21.84 -11.62
N LEU A 257 6.59 -20.71 -10.96
CA LEU A 257 7.57 -19.92 -10.21
C LEU A 257 8.05 -20.71 -8.99
N ALA A 258 7.12 -21.29 -8.23
CA ALA A 258 7.41 -22.11 -7.07
C ALA A 258 8.16 -23.38 -7.49
N PRO A 259 9.12 -23.86 -6.67
CA PRO A 259 9.83 -25.09 -6.98
C PRO A 259 8.94 -26.34 -6.91
N TYR A 260 7.84 -26.28 -6.15
CA TYR A 260 6.87 -27.35 -5.98
C TYR A 260 5.54 -26.79 -5.45
N VAL A 261 4.46 -27.56 -5.63
CA VAL A 261 3.16 -27.26 -5.02
C VAL A 261 3.27 -27.43 -3.50
N ASP A 262 2.89 -26.40 -2.77
CA ASP A 262 2.88 -26.31 -1.30
C ASP A 262 1.54 -25.71 -0.85
N LYS A 263 0.54 -26.58 -0.69
CA LYS A 263 -0.83 -26.15 -0.35
C LYS A 263 -0.91 -25.37 0.95
N ALA A 264 -0.15 -25.79 1.97
CA ALA A 264 -0.12 -25.12 3.27
C ALA A 264 0.41 -23.68 3.14
N ARG A 265 1.43 -23.47 2.31
CA ARG A 265 1.93 -22.13 2.00
C ARG A 265 0.94 -21.30 1.21
N GLY A 266 0.30 -21.92 0.21
CA GLY A 266 -0.77 -21.28 -0.57
C GLY A 266 -1.92 -20.79 0.33
N GLU A 267 -2.34 -21.60 1.30
CA GLU A 267 -3.37 -21.25 2.28
C GLU A 267 -2.97 -20.05 3.17
N ARG A 268 -1.72 -20.02 3.65
CA ARG A 268 -1.22 -18.88 4.44
C ARG A 268 -1.13 -17.58 3.63
N TYR A 269 -0.69 -17.65 2.37
CA TYR A 269 -0.75 -16.48 1.48
C TYR A 269 -2.20 -16.05 1.19
N ALA A 270 -3.14 -16.98 1.09
CA ALA A 270 -4.55 -16.65 0.94
C ALA A 270 -5.11 -15.91 2.16
N VAL A 271 -4.64 -16.22 3.38
CA VAL A 271 -4.97 -15.44 4.58
C VAL A 271 -4.46 -14.00 4.48
N LEU A 272 -3.20 -13.82 4.05
CA LEU A 272 -2.58 -12.49 3.90
C LEU A 272 -3.24 -11.69 2.77
N ASN A 273 -3.56 -12.33 1.64
CA ASN A 273 -4.29 -11.72 0.53
C ASN A 273 -5.63 -11.16 1.02
N ARG A 274 -6.39 -11.95 1.79
CA ARG A 274 -7.62 -11.47 2.41
C ARG A 274 -7.33 -10.25 3.28
N GLU A 275 -6.43 -10.33 4.27
CA GLU A 275 -6.09 -9.18 5.13
C GLU A 275 -5.70 -7.92 4.34
N LEU A 276 -4.90 -8.04 3.28
CA LEU A 276 -4.45 -6.90 2.47
C LEU A 276 -5.54 -6.32 1.57
N GLY A 277 -6.40 -7.18 1.01
CA GLY A 277 -7.59 -6.75 0.28
C GLY A 277 -8.58 -5.98 1.17
N PHE A 278 -8.38 -6.01 2.48
CA PHE A 278 -9.25 -5.36 3.45
C PHE A 278 -8.60 -4.19 4.17
N ASN A 279 -7.35 -4.37 4.58
CA ASN A 279 -6.53 -3.35 5.20
C ASN A 279 -5.30 -3.11 4.31
N PRO A 280 -5.40 -2.23 3.30
CA PRO A 280 -4.27 -1.91 2.43
C PRO A 280 -3.13 -1.19 3.20
N ASN A 281 -3.36 -0.77 4.45
CA ASN A 281 -2.33 -0.21 5.33
C ASN A 281 -1.58 -1.30 6.13
N ALA A 282 -2.04 -2.55 6.10
CA ALA A 282 -1.36 -3.64 6.79
C ALA A 282 0.01 -3.90 6.15
N ARG A 283 0.99 -4.19 7.01
CA ARG A 283 2.37 -4.48 6.64
C ARG A 283 2.83 -5.68 7.45
N PHE A 284 3.58 -6.57 6.81
CA PHE A 284 4.03 -7.83 7.40
C PHE A 284 5.55 -7.95 7.39
N PRO A 285 6.27 -7.07 8.12
CA PRO A 285 7.73 -7.13 8.19
C PRO A 285 8.26 -8.48 8.68
N ASN A 286 7.52 -9.17 9.56
CA ASN A 286 7.91 -10.46 10.11
C ASN A 286 7.38 -11.65 9.30
N LEU A 287 7.00 -11.44 8.03
CA LEU A 287 6.41 -12.49 7.20
C LEU A 287 7.31 -13.73 7.08
N ASP A 288 8.64 -13.55 7.01
CA ASP A 288 9.58 -14.67 6.94
C ASP A 288 9.51 -15.58 8.18
N LYS A 289 9.07 -15.07 9.33
CA LYS A 289 8.90 -15.85 10.56
C LYS A 289 7.89 -16.96 10.39
N VAL A 290 6.79 -16.66 9.69
CA VAL A 290 5.61 -17.53 9.61
C VAL A 290 5.43 -18.14 8.23
N LEU A 291 6.09 -17.57 7.21
CA LEU A 291 5.94 -17.93 5.82
C LEU A 291 7.24 -17.80 5.01
N PRO A 292 8.38 -18.36 5.47
CA PRO A 292 9.68 -18.20 4.79
C PRO A 292 9.65 -18.88 3.42
N LEU A 293 10.15 -18.26 2.34
CA LEU A 293 10.16 -18.90 1.02
C LEU A 293 10.98 -20.21 1.00
N PRO A 294 10.65 -21.17 0.11
CA PRO A 294 11.50 -22.34 -0.13
C PRO A 294 12.96 -21.95 -0.40
N PRO A 295 13.93 -22.78 0.03
CA PRO A 295 13.78 -24.16 0.50
C PRO A 295 13.44 -24.30 2.00
N ALA A 296 13.20 -23.21 2.73
CA ALA A 296 12.89 -23.29 4.15
C ALA A 296 11.54 -23.98 4.40
N ASP A 297 11.52 -24.89 5.38
CA ASP A 297 10.29 -25.55 5.83
C ASP A 297 9.32 -24.55 6.47
N LEU A 298 8.02 -24.82 6.34
CA LEU A 298 7.00 -24.03 7.02
C LEU A 298 7.04 -24.31 8.54
N PRO A 299 7.11 -23.26 9.38
CA PRO A 299 6.89 -23.41 10.81
C PRO A 299 5.50 -23.98 11.09
N PRO A 300 5.30 -24.75 12.19
CA PRO A 300 3.99 -25.22 12.60
C PRO A 300 2.99 -24.07 12.72
N TRP A 301 1.74 -24.32 12.32
CA TRP A 301 0.64 -23.36 12.44
C TRP A 301 -0.62 -24.14 12.77
N ASN A 302 -1.39 -23.62 13.73
CA ASN A 302 -2.64 -24.21 14.21
C ASN A 302 -3.84 -23.98 13.26
N GLY A 303 -3.64 -23.29 12.13
CA GLY A 303 -4.70 -22.94 11.20
C GLY A 303 -5.48 -21.67 11.59
N ASP A 304 -5.14 -21.04 12.71
CA ASP A 304 -5.81 -19.84 13.18
C ASP A 304 -5.31 -18.59 12.44
N ARG A 305 -6.24 -17.82 11.88
CA ARG A 305 -5.95 -16.63 11.08
C ARG A 305 -5.23 -15.56 11.89
N ASP A 306 -5.74 -15.27 13.08
CA ASP A 306 -5.32 -14.07 13.81
C ASP A 306 -3.95 -14.25 14.43
N THR A 307 -3.60 -15.46 14.88
CA THR A 307 -2.23 -15.81 15.26
C THR A 307 -1.25 -15.65 14.10
N LEU A 308 -1.59 -16.11 12.88
CA LEU A 308 -0.74 -15.92 11.70
C LEU A 308 -0.50 -14.43 11.42
N LEU A 309 -1.56 -13.62 11.43
CA LEU A 309 -1.47 -12.19 11.15
C LEU A 309 -0.75 -11.41 12.25
N HIS A 310 -0.99 -11.76 13.51
CA HIS A 310 -0.31 -11.16 14.66
C HIS A 310 1.19 -11.39 14.57
N GLU A 311 1.61 -12.63 14.32
CA GLU A 311 3.02 -13.02 14.20
C GLU A 311 3.70 -12.45 12.95
N ALA A 312 2.97 -12.25 11.86
CA ALA A 312 3.48 -11.63 10.64
C ALA A 312 3.64 -10.10 10.78
N LYS A 313 2.83 -9.45 11.64
CA LYS A 313 2.88 -8.01 11.89
C LYS A 313 4.14 -7.65 12.69
N GLY A 314 4.65 -6.43 12.46
CA GLY A 314 5.76 -5.87 13.22
C GLY A 314 5.32 -5.41 14.61
N VAL A 315 6.26 -5.33 15.55
CA VAL A 315 6.02 -4.79 16.89
C VAL A 315 5.86 -3.29 16.78
N ARG A 316 4.73 -2.75 17.28
CA ARG A 316 4.45 -1.31 17.34
C ARG A 316 3.77 -0.98 18.67
N PRO A 317 4.03 0.21 19.26
CA PRO A 317 3.19 0.72 20.34
C PRO A 317 1.74 0.85 19.84
N PRO A 318 0.75 0.24 20.51
CA PRO A 318 -0.64 0.37 20.11
C PRO A 318 -1.13 1.80 20.38
N PRO A 319 -1.81 2.46 19.42
CA PRO A 319 -2.51 3.69 19.71
C PRO A 319 -3.69 3.43 20.66
N ALA A 320 -4.17 4.47 21.35
CA ALA A 320 -5.35 4.37 22.19
C ALA A 320 -6.58 3.97 21.35
N ILE A 321 -7.29 2.92 21.77
CA ILE A 321 -8.49 2.43 21.10
C ILE A 321 -9.68 3.34 21.46
N PRO A 322 -10.44 3.89 20.49
CA PRO A 322 -11.63 4.66 20.78
C PRO A 322 -12.73 3.81 21.44
N GLN A 323 -13.60 4.44 22.24
CA GLN A 323 -14.71 3.76 22.92
C GLN A 323 -15.85 3.43 21.92
N PRO A 324 -16.49 2.25 22.00
CA PRO A 324 -17.60 1.87 21.12
C PRO A 324 -18.82 2.81 21.23
N SER A 325 -19.46 3.17 20.12
CA SER A 325 -20.73 3.92 20.14
C SER A 325 -21.95 3.03 20.39
N ALA A 326 -23.11 3.67 20.64
CA ALA A 326 -24.40 2.97 20.74
C ALA A 326 -24.77 2.21 19.45
N ALA A 327 -24.26 2.62 18.29
CA ALA A 327 -24.52 1.96 17.01
C ALA A 327 -23.70 0.66 16.86
N SER A 328 -22.41 0.65 17.24
CA SER A 328 -21.58 -0.55 17.18
C SER A 328 -21.98 -1.63 18.21
N LEU A 329 -22.67 -1.22 19.26
CA LEU A 329 -23.28 -2.10 20.27
C LEU A 329 -24.62 -2.75 19.82
N LEU A 330 -25.21 -2.37 18.68
CA LEU A 330 -26.48 -2.93 18.21
C LEU A 330 -26.34 -4.38 17.73
N GLN A 331 -27.09 -5.32 18.29
CA GLN A 331 -27.08 -6.73 17.86
C GLN A 331 -27.98 -7.03 16.63
N LYS A 332 -28.57 -6.02 15.99
CA LYS A 332 -29.45 -6.16 14.81
C LYS A 332 -28.79 -5.57 13.55
N PRO A 333 -29.17 -6.01 12.34
CA PRO A 333 -28.66 -5.43 11.08
C PRO A 333 -28.92 -3.93 11.05
N TYR A 334 -27.84 -3.15 10.94
CA TYR A 334 -27.91 -1.70 10.86
C TYR A 334 -27.82 -1.25 9.40
N PHE A 335 -28.73 -0.35 9.01
CA PHE A 335 -28.82 0.23 7.68
C PHE A 335 -28.45 1.71 7.76
N LEU A 336 -27.90 2.24 6.67
CA LEU A 336 -27.39 3.60 6.63
C LEU A 336 -28.49 4.64 6.92
N ALA A 337 -28.17 5.66 7.72
CA ALA A 337 -29.05 6.78 8.00
C ALA A 337 -29.29 7.64 6.74
N ALA A 338 -30.47 8.24 6.61
CA ALA A 338 -30.94 8.89 5.38
C ALA A 338 -30.09 10.09 4.90
N ASP A 339 -29.30 10.69 5.78
CA ASP A 339 -28.41 11.81 5.51
C ASP A 339 -27.07 11.40 4.85
N TYR A 340 -26.83 10.10 4.68
CA TYR A 340 -25.66 9.55 4.03
C TYR A 340 -26.06 8.76 2.78
N ALA A 341 -25.22 8.81 1.75
CA ALA A 341 -25.24 7.89 0.62
C ALA A 341 -24.12 6.86 0.78
N LEU A 342 -24.31 5.68 0.20
CA LEU A 342 -23.28 4.66 0.08
C LEU A 342 -22.51 4.91 -1.21
N HIS A 343 -21.21 5.18 -1.11
CA HIS A 343 -20.33 5.24 -2.26
C HIS A 343 -19.51 3.95 -2.35
N PRO A 344 -19.56 3.21 -3.47
CA PRO A 344 -18.71 2.06 -3.68
C PRO A 344 -17.25 2.48 -3.62
N THR A 345 -16.42 1.76 -2.88
CA THR A 345 -15.01 2.13 -2.72
C THR A 345 -14.11 1.56 -3.81
N GLY A 346 -14.60 0.63 -4.63
CA GLY A 346 -13.76 -0.24 -5.44
C GLY A 346 -13.03 -1.31 -4.64
N LEU A 347 -13.11 -1.31 -3.30
CA LEU A 347 -12.61 -2.39 -2.47
C LEU A 347 -13.59 -3.56 -2.55
N HIS A 348 -13.10 -4.68 -3.07
CA HIS A 348 -13.87 -5.88 -3.29
C HIS A 348 -13.39 -7.02 -2.41
N SER A 349 -14.28 -7.93 -2.06
CA SER A 349 -13.99 -9.09 -1.25
C SER A 349 -14.76 -10.32 -1.66
N ASP A 350 -14.04 -11.41 -1.91
CA ASP A 350 -14.61 -12.74 -2.09
C ASP A 350 -14.56 -13.59 -0.80
N ALA A 351 -14.28 -12.96 0.36
CA ALA A 351 -14.21 -13.69 1.62
C ALA A 351 -15.60 -14.19 2.05
N PRO A 352 -15.68 -15.25 2.89
CA PRO A 352 -16.96 -15.73 3.41
C PRO A 352 -17.51 -14.88 4.57
N THR A 353 -16.68 -14.06 5.20
CA THR A 353 -17.03 -13.18 6.33
C THR A 353 -16.58 -11.76 6.06
N ALA A 354 -17.25 -10.81 6.70
CA ALA A 354 -16.85 -9.42 6.71
C ALA A 354 -15.53 -9.27 7.47
N PRO A 355 -14.52 -8.64 6.87
CA PRO A 355 -13.13 -8.62 7.38
C PRO A 355 -12.82 -7.70 8.55
N PHE A 356 -13.61 -6.65 8.62
CA PHE A 356 -13.56 -5.49 9.44
C PHE A 356 -14.95 -4.90 9.29
N SER A 357 -15.31 -4.12 10.28
CA SER A 357 -16.66 -3.65 10.34
C SER A 357 -16.89 -2.50 9.36
N ALA A 358 -17.76 -2.71 8.38
CA ALA A 358 -18.08 -1.72 7.36
C ALA A 358 -19.41 -2.03 6.65
N TYR A 359 -19.87 -1.10 5.81
CA TYR A 359 -20.98 -1.38 4.90
C TYR A 359 -20.49 -2.21 3.73
N TRP A 360 -21.17 -3.32 3.48
CA TRP A 360 -20.88 -4.20 2.36
C TRP A 360 -22.16 -4.49 1.58
N GLN A 361 -22.02 -4.57 0.26
CA GLN A 361 -23.08 -4.98 -0.66
C GLN A 361 -22.51 -5.98 -1.67
N PRO A 362 -23.30 -6.94 -2.20
CA PRO A 362 -22.86 -7.70 -3.36
C PRO A 362 -22.53 -6.74 -4.53
N ALA A 363 -21.36 -6.89 -5.13
CA ALA A 363 -20.91 -6.05 -6.22
C ALA A 363 -21.84 -6.19 -7.44
N GLN A 364 -22.00 -5.09 -8.19
CA GLN A 364 -22.90 -5.05 -9.34
C GLN A 364 -22.53 -6.08 -10.41
N GLY A 365 -23.53 -6.55 -11.17
CA GLY A 365 -23.33 -7.53 -12.25
C GLY A 365 -23.44 -9.00 -11.85
N GLN A 366 -23.65 -9.30 -10.56
CA GLN A 366 -23.79 -10.68 -10.04
C GLN A 366 -25.26 -11.16 -9.91
N GLY A 367 -26.23 -10.35 -10.35
CA GLY A 367 -27.66 -10.70 -10.26
C GLY A 367 -28.24 -10.72 -8.85
N LEU A 368 -27.53 -10.15 -7.87
CA LEU A 368 -27.94 -10.03 -6.46
C LEU A 368 -28.41 -8.60 -6.16
N THR A 369 -29.51 -8.44 -5.43
CA THR A 369 -30.17 -7.14 -5.17
C THR A 369 -30.28 -6.82 -3.67
N GLU A 370 -29.30 -7.21 -2.88
CA GLU A 370 -29.29 -6.90 -1.44
C GLU A 370 -28.79 -5.47 -1.23
N PRO A 371 -29.41 -4.69 -0.32
CA PRO A 371 -28.91 -3.36 0.02
C PRO A 371 -27.62 -3.46 0.84
N ALA A 372 -26.74 -2.47 0.75
CA ALA A 372 -25.57 -2.47 1.63
C ALA A 372 -26.02 -2.34 3.09
N ARG A 373 -25.40 -3.13 3.95
CA ARG A 373 -25.65 -3.10 5.40
C ARG A 373 -24.33 -3.14 6.13
N LEU A 374 -24.34 -2.68 7.37
CA LEU A 374 -23.20 -2.82 8.26
C LEU A 374 -23.01 -4.31 8.61
N PHE A 375 -21.81 -4.80 8.40
CA PHE A 375 -21.34 -6.08 8.94
C PHE A 375 -20.27 -5.80 9.99
N ARG A 376 -20.20 -6.64 11.03
CA ARG A 376 -19.06 -6.66 11.96
C ARG A 376 -17.89 -7.46 11.38
N LYS A 377 -16.68 -7.18 11.86
CA LYS A 377 -15.55 -8.11 11.69
C LYS A 377 -15.97 -9.55 12.07
N ASP A 378 -15.64 -10.48 11.18
CA ASP A 378 -15.93 -11.90 11.18
C ASP A 378 -17.43 -12.27 11.07
N GLU A 379 -18.32 -11.31 10.84
CA GLU A 379 -19.72 -11.62 10.55
C GLU A 379 -19.86 -12.27 9.17
N GLU A 380 -20.52 -13.44 9.10
CA GLU A 380 -20.72 -14.13 7.83
C GLU A 380 -21.46 -13.26 6.80
N PHE A 381 -20.89 -13.20 5.61
CA PHE A 381 -21.61 -12.75 4.45
C PHE A 381 -22.74 -13.73 4.13
N ARG A 382 -23.88 -13.21 3.67
CA ARG A 382 -24.99 -14.09 3.28
C ARG A 382 -24.53 -14.98 2.12
N HIS A 383 -24.82 -16.27 2.25
CA HIS A 383 -24.58 -17.23 1.18
C HIS A 383 -25.74 -17.18 0.18
N PHE A 384 -25.44 -17.00 -1.10
CA PHE A 384 -26.43 -17.01 -2.17
C PHE A 384 -26.23 -18.25 -3.05
N SER A 385 -27.30 -18.98 -3.30
CA SER A 385 -27.33 -20.02 -4.33
C SER A 385 -27.42 -19.36 -5.70
N VAL A 386 -26.39 -19.52 -6.53
CA VAL A 386 -26.41 -19.12 -7.94
C VAL A 386 -26.78 -20.36 -8.75
N LEU A 387 -27.78 -20.25 -9.62
CA LEU A 387 -28.15 -21.33 -10.52
C LEU A 387 -27.17 -21.33 -11.70
N ASP A 388 -26.56 -22.47 -12.00
CA ASP A 388 -25.76 -22.62 -13.22
C ASP A 388 -26.64 -22.77 -14.47
N ALA A 389 -26.00 -22.86 -15.64
CA ALA A 389 -26.70 -23.02 -16.92
C ALA A 389 -27.55 -24.31 -17.01
N ASP A 390 -27.30 -25.28 -16.14
CA ASP A 390 -28.04 -26.54 -16.02
C ASP A 390 -29.11 -26.49 -14.92
N ASN A 391 -29.39 -25.30 -14.38
CA ASN A 391 -30.37 -25.03 -13.33
C ASN A 391 -30.07 -25.74 -12.00
N LYS A 392 -28.80 -26.09 -11.74
CA LYS A 392 -28.35 -26.64 -10.47
C LYS A 392 -27.86 -25.52 -9.56
N SER A 393 -28.24 -25.59 -8.29
CA SER A 393 -27.73 -24.68 -7.26
C SER A 393 -26.25 -24.93 -7.03
N ARG A 394 -25.42 -23.93 -7.33
CA ARG A 394 -24.03 -23.84 -6.88
C ARG A 394 -23.88 -22.65 -5.94
N TYR A 395 -23.07 -22.83 -4.89
CA TYR A 395 -22.56 -21.69 -4.14
C TYR A 395 -21.50 -21.00 -5.02
N GLY A 396 -21.88 -19.89 -5.66
CA GLY A 396 -20.94 -19.04 -6.39
C GLY A 396 -20.12 -18.19 -5.41
N ARG A 397 -18.86 -17.86 -5.76
CA ARG A 397 -18.15 -16.79 -5.05
C ARG A 397 -18.91 -15.49 -5.29
N VAL A 398 -19.36 -14.86 -4.21
CA VAL A 398 -19.98 -13.54 -4.27
C VAL A 398 -18.91 -12.52 -3.92
N THR A 399 -18.63 -11.62 -4.85
CA THR A 399 -17.77 -10.49 -4.60
C THR A 399 -18.59 -9.43 -3.87
N TRP A 400 -18.19 -9.08 -2.67
CA TRP A 400 -18.76 -8.00 -1.87
C TRP A 400 -17.95 -6.74 -2.10
N GLU A 401 -18.62 -5.65 -2.40
CA GLU A 401 -18.03 -4.33 -2.50
C GLU A 401 -18.23 -3.59 -1.18
N GLN A 402 -17.15 -3.01 -0.66
CA GLN A 402 -17.21 -2.14 0.50
C GLN A 402 -17.76 -0.80 0.07
N TYR A 403 -18.66 -0.25 0.88
CA TYR A 403 -19.20 1.08 0.70
C TYR A 403 -18.72 1.99 1.82
N LEU A 404 -18.31 3.20 1.43
CA LEU A 404 -18.16 4.30 2.35
C LEU A 404 -19.47 5.03 2.48
N THR A 405 -19.77 5.47 3.70
CA THR A 405 -20.82 6.44 3.92
C THR A 405 -20.27 7.78 3.47
N ILE A 406 -20.80 8.36 2.39
CA ILE A 406 -20.52 9.73 2.00
C ILE A 406 -21.71 10.59 2.37
N ARG A 407 -21.47 11.85 2.70
CA ARG A 407 -22.57 12.81 2.75
C ARG A 407 -22.97 13.12 1.30
N HIS A 408 -24.26 13.16 0.99
CA HIS A 408 -24.78 13.35 -0.38
C HIS A 408 -24.06 14.52 -1.09
N ASN A 409 -23.27 14.22 -2.14
CA ASN A 409 -23.00 15.01 -3.37
C ASN A 409 -21.62 14.87 -4.06
N HIS A 410 -20.67 14.03 -3.62
CA HIS A 410 -19.36 13.95 -4.29
C HIS A 410 -18.93 12.52 -4.62
N GLY A 411 -18.46 12.32 -5.85
CA GLY A 411 -17.82 11.08 -6.29
C GLY A 411 -16.49 10.90 -5.56
N ALA A 412 -16.27 9.74 -4.97
CA ALA A 412 -15.03 9.47 -4.23
C ALA A 412 -13.84 9.45 -5.20
N VAL A 413 -12.80 10.23 -4.90
CA VAL A 413 -11.51 10.12 -5.60
C VAL A 413 -10.75 8.95 -5.04
N GLU A 414 -10.49 7.95 -5.87
CA GLU A 414 -9.57 6.88 -5.56
C GLU A 414 -8.15 7.47 -5.43
N PRO A 415 -7.56 7.53 -4.22
CA PRO A 415 -6.22 8.09 -4.05
C PRO A 415 -5.19 7.10 -4.63
N ARG A 416 -4.49 7.49 -5.69
CA ARG A 416 -3.33 6.73 -6.21
C ARG A 416 -2.12 6.76 -5.26
N ALA A 417 -2.10 7.70 -4.32
CA ALA A 417 -1.18 7.67 -3.19
C ALA A 417 -1.67 6.64 -2.16
N ALA A 418 -0.98 5.50 -2.02
CA ALA A 418 -1.27 4.56 -0.95
C ALA A 418 -1.32 5.32 0.40
N ARG A 419 -2.47 5.23 1.09
CA ARG A 419 -2.56 5.61 2.49
C ARG A 419 -1.50 4.80 3.26
N GLY A 420 -0.75 5.46 4.14
CA GLY A 420 0.18 4.78 5.05
C GLY A 420 1.63 4.57 4.58
N LEU A 421 2.12 5.26 3.55
CA LEU A 421 3.53 5.11 3.14
C LEU A 421 4.56 5.82 4.01
N LEU A 422 4.16 6.58 5.02
CA LEU A 422 5.11 7.22 5.93
C LEU A 422 4.49 7.33 7.31
N ARG A 423 4.72 6.31 8.14
CA ARG A 423 4.51 6.37 9.58
C ARG A 423 5.87 6.33 10.23
N GLU A 424 6.36 7.48 10.67
CA GLU A 424 7.46 7.48 11.62
C GLU A 424 6.92 6.93 12.93
N VAL A 425 7.62 5.97 13.54
CA VAL A 425 7.26 5.41 14.84
C VAL A 425 8.32 5.87 15.82
N ALA A 426 7.89 6.38 16.98
CA ALA A 426 8.79 6.71 18.07
C ALA A 426 9.69 5.51 18.39
N ARG A 427 11.00 5.74 18.43
CA ARG A 427 12.01 4.69 18.58
C ARG A 427 12.08 4.28 20.06
N PRO A 428 11.75 3.04 20.44
CA PRO A 428 12.16 2.55 21.75
C PRO A 428 13.69 2.43 21.82
N GLU A 429 14.25 2.52 23.02
CA GLU A 429 15.67 2.22 23.22
C GLU A 429 15.89 0.71 23.01
N PRO A 430 16.79 0.31 22.10
CA PRO A 430 16.95 -1.09 21.75
C PRO A 430 17.79 -1.81 22.79
N TRP A 431 17.40 -3.04 23.14
CA TRP A 431 18.12 -3.83 24.14
C TRP A 431 19.52 -4.28 23.67
N LEU A 432 19.68 -4.43 22.36
CA LEU A 432 20.91 -4.88 21.72
C LEU A 432 21.03 -4.30 20.32
N SER A 433 22.27 -4.06 19.87
CA SER A 433 22.56 -3.57 18.51
C SER A 433 23.69 -4.35 17.87
N CYS A 434 23.56 -4.72 16.61
CA CYS A 434 24.53 -5.50 15.85
C CYS A 434 24.78 -4.90 14.46
N ALA A 435 26.00 -5.02 13.95
CA ALA A 435 26.30 -4.65 12.58
C ALA A 435 25.73 -5.68 11.60
N CYS A 436 25.41 -5.26 10.37
CA CYS A 436 24.80 -6.13 9.36
C CYS A 436 25.66 -7.35 8.95
N ASP A 437 26.98 -7.28 9.13
CA ASP A 437 27.93 -8.37 8.82
C ASP A 437 28.08 -9.41 9.94
N GLN A 438 27.52 -9.13 11.12
CA GLN A 438 27.50 -10.06 12.26
C GLN A 438 26.36 -11.07 12.13
N ALA A 439 26.51 -12.23 12.77
CA ALA A 439 25.40 -13.17 12.94
C ALA A 439 24.47 -12.69 14.07
N CYS A 440 23.17 -12.91 13.91
CA CYS A 440 22.16 -12.56 14.90
C CYS A 440 22.45 -13.22 16.26
N PRO A 441 22.70 -12.46 17.34
CA PRO A 441 23.12 -13.03 18.62
C PRO A 441 21.99 -13.66 19.43
N VAL A 442 20.74 -13.23 19.20
CA VAL A 442 19.55 -13.71 19.90
C VAL A 442 18.34 -13.69 18.98
N SER A 443 17.51 -14.72 19.07
CA SER A 443 16.26 -14.79 18.30
C SER A 443 15.30 -13.65 18.71
N GLY A 444 14.76 -12.94 17.73
CA GLY A 444 13.96 -11.75 18.00
C GLY A 444 13.48 -10.99 16.76
N VAL A 445 12.67 -9.96 16.98
CA VAL A 445 12.33 -8.93 15.98
C VAL A 445 13.44 -7.90 16.00
N TRP A 446 14.10 -7.70 14.85
CA TRP A 446 15.15 -6.72 14.68
C TRP A 446 14.71 -5.62 13.72
N GLN A 447 15.08 -4.37 14.00
CA GLN A 447 14.82 -3.23 13.12
C GLN A 447 16.14 -2.64 12.60
N PRO A 448 16.26 -2.39 11.29
CA PRO A 448 17.44 -1.77 10.73
C PRO A 448 17.38 -0.25 10.87
N TRP A 449 18.43 0.35 11.39
CA TRP A 449 18.63 1.79 11.43
C TRP A 449 19.90 2.17 10.68
N VAL A 450 19.82 3.30 9.99
CA VAL A 450 20.97 4.12 9.59
C VAL A 450 21.03 5.36 10.48
N ALA A 451 22.14 6.09 10.41
CA ALA A 451 22.33 7.36 11.12
C ALA A 451 21.19 8.36 10.81
N ALA A 452 20.90 9.24 11.77
CA ALA A 452 19.78 10.19 11.65
C ALA A 452 19.95 11.19 10.48
N ASP A 453 21.20 11.46 10.08
CA ASP A 453 21.58 12.32 8.97
C ASP A 453 21.79 11.54 7.65
N HIS A 454 21.64 10.21 7.66
CA HIS A 454 21.78 9.41 6.45
C HIS A 454 20.59 9.65 5.50
N PRO A 455 20.81 9.84 4.18
CA PRO A 455 19.74 10.16 3.24
C PRO A 455 18.61 9.11 3.23
N LEU A 456 18.95 7.83 3.37
CA LEU A 456 17.94 6.76 3.37
C LEU A 456 17.26 6.53 4.73
N GLN A 457 17.47 7.37 5.75
CA GLN A 457 16.92 7.17 7.09
C GLN A 457 15.39 7.03 7.10
N ALA A 458 14.70 7.86 6.33
CA ALA A 458 13.24 7.84 6.26
C ALA A 458 12.66 6.62 5.53
N ILE A 459 13.47 5.83 4.82
CA ILE A 459 13.00 4.56 4.21
C ILE A 459 13.55 3.31 4.92
N VAL A 460 14.69 3.43 5.62
CA VAL A 460 15.33 2.32 6.35
C VAL A 460 14.81 2.23 7.79
N ASN A 461 14.72 3.36 8.51
CA ASN A 461 14.40 3.39 9.95
C ASN A 461 12.90 3.26 10.20
N GLN A 462 12.25 2.36 9.46
CA GLN A 462 10.82 2.14 9.48
C GLN A 462 10.55 0.78 10.11
N TYR A 463 9.72 0.74 11.15
CA TYR A 463 8.47 0.03 10.94
C TYR A 463 8.49 -1.31 10.17
N TRP A 464 8.09 -1.18 8.91
CA TRP A 464 7.87 -2.26 7.95
C TRP A 464 9.17 -2.84 7.38
N ARG A 465 10.34 -2.39 7.85
CA ARG A 465 11.65 -2.97 7.58
C ARG A 465 12.14 -3.89 8.71
N GLN A 466 11.36 -4.06 9.77
CA GLN A 466 11.64 -5.07 10.80
C GLN A 466 11.77 -6.46 10.16
N ALA A 467 12.54 -7.34 10.79
CA ALA A 467 12.68 -8.72 10.40
C ALA A 467 12.79 -9.60 11.64
N TRP A 468 12.09 -10.74 11.64
CA TRP A 468 12.33 -11.78 12.62
C TRP A 468 13.56 -12.59 12.23
N LEU A 469 14.49 -12.76 13.16
CA LEU A 469 15.72 -13.53 12.94
C LEU A 469 15.91 -14.56 14.03
N SER A 470 16.38 -15.74 13.66
CA SER A 470 16.84 -16.75 14.62
C SER A 470 18.29 -16.48 15.02
N GLN A 471 18.68 -16.88 16.22
CA GLN A 471 20.09 -16.85 16.64
C GLN A 471 20.98 -17.57 15.60
N GLY A 472 22.08 -16.92 15.22
CA GLY A 472 23.02 -17.38 14.20
C GLY A 472 22.64 -17.02 12.75
N ALA A 473 21.41 -16.55 12.49
CA ALA A 473 21.00 -16.14 11.15
C ALA A 473 21.72 -14.86 10.69
N PRO A 474 22.02 -14.71 9.38
CA PRO A 474 22.54 -13.45 8.84
C PRO A 474 21.43 -12.39 8.79
N PHE A 475 21.81 -11.13 8.98
CA PHE A 475 20.89 -10.01 8.77
C PHE A 475 20.56 -9.80 7.28
N PRO A 476 19.35 -9.32 6.94
CA PRO A 476 19.00 -8.91 5.58
C PRO A 476 19.96 -7.86 5.02
N ARG A 477 20.35 -8.01 3.76
CA ARG A 477 21.32 -7.15 3.06
C ARG A 477 20.60 -6.12 2.18
N PRO A 478 20.79 -4.81 2.40
CA PRO A 478 20.00 -3.77 1.72
C PRO A 478 19.98 -3.85 0.19
N ARG A 479 21.13 -4.04 -0.46
CA ARG A 479 21.21 -4.08 -1.93
C ARG A 479 20.54 -5.31 -2.53
N ARG A 480 20.64 -6.45 -1.85
CA ARG A 480 20.11 -7.72 -2.33
C ARG A 480 18.62 -7.86 -2.02
N ASP A 481 18.23 -7.56 -0.79
CA ASP A 481 16.93 -7.91 -0.24
C ASP A 481 15.94 -6.74 -0.35
N TRP A 482 16.40 -5.50 -0.37
CA TRP A 482 15.54 -4.32 -0.39
C TRP A 482 15.59 -3.52 -1.68
N LEU A 483 16.44 -3.93 -2.63
CA LEU A 483 16.72 -3.19 -3.87
C LEU A 483 17.19 -1.75 -3.60
N LEU A 484 17.83 -1.52 -2.45
CA LEU A 484 18.38 -0.23 -2.05
C LEU A 484 19.88 -0.21 -2.27
N ASP A 485 20.38 0.79 -2.99
CA ASP A 485 21.82 0.98 -3.15
C ASP A 485 22.43 1.55 -1.85
N LEU A 486 22.57 0.68 -0.84
CA LEU A 486 23.02 0.96 0.51
C LEU A 486 24.05 -0.09 0.94
N SER A 487 25.14 0.36 1.56
CA SER A 487 26.21 -0.53 2.06
C SER A 487 25.76 -1.27 3.32
N ASP A 488 26.15 -2.54 3.44
CA ASP A 488 25.88 -3.35 4.65
C ASP A 488 26.45 -2.67 5.91
N GLY A 489 27.59 -1.97 5.80
CA GLY A 489 28.25 -1.30 6.93
C GLY A 489 27.56 -0.03 7.44
N ASP A 490 26.61 0.53 6.67
CA ASP A 490 25.87 1.73 7.08
C ASP A 490 24.64 1.37 7.94
N VAL A 491 24.28 0.08 8.00
CA VAL A 491 23.08 -0.41 8.69
C VAL A 491 23.45 -1.08 10.01
N MET A 492 22.86 -0.57 11.08
CA MET A 492 22.85 -1.19 12.40
C MET A 492 21.49 -1.82 12.66
N TRP A 493 21.48 -3.06 13.12
CA TRP A 493 20.27 -3.78 13.47
C TRP A 493 20.03 -3.73 14.97
N HIS A 494 18.81 -3.42 15.36
CA HIS A 494 18.42 -3.16 16.74
C HIS A 494 17.34 -4.13 17.19
N LEU A 495 17.54 -4.80 18.32
CA LEU A 495 16.58 -5.75 18.88
C LEU A 495 15.40 -4.99 19.48
N MET A 496 14.20 -5.25 18.94
CA MET A 496 12.95 -4.61 19.33
C MET A 496 12.15 -5.45 20.31
N ASP A 497 12.19 -6.77 20.13
CA ASP A 497 11.50 -7.74 20.97
C ASP A 497 12.26 -9.07 20.88
N ALA A 498 12.55 -9.68 22.03
CA ALA A 498 13.26 -10.94 22.10
C ALA A 498 12.27 -12.08 22.31
N SER A 499 12.38 -13.17 21.55
CA SER A 499 11.88 -14.43 22.06
C SER A 499 12.84 -14.84 23.17
N LEU A 500 12.51 -14.49 24.42
CA LEU A 500 13.12 -15.19 25.54
C LEU A 500 12.71 -16.66 25.39
N PRO A 501 13.65 -17.63 25.45
CA PRO A 501 13.25 -19.02 25.61
C PRO A 501 12.37 -19.09 26.86
N ASP A 502 11.25 -19.82 26.80
CA ASP A 502 10.43 -20.11 27.98
C ASP A 502 11.37 -20.54 29.10
N LEU A 503 11.58 -19.67 30.08
CA LEU A 503 12.26 -20.00 31.33
C LEU A 503 11.21 -20.74 32.18
N GLY A 504 10.92 -21.97 31.79
CA GLY A 504 10.28 -22.98 32.63
C GLY A 504 11.31 -23.65 33.53
#